data_AF-A0A7U4E4K7-F1
#
_entry.id   AF-A0A7U4E4K7-F1
#
_cell.length_a   1.000
_cell.length_b   1.000
_cell.length_c   1.000
_cell.angle_alpha   90.00
_cell.angle_beta   90.00
_cell.angle_gamma   90.00
#
_symmetry.space_group_name_H-M   'P 1'
#
loop_
_entity.id
_entity.type
_entity.pdbx_description
1 polymer ?
#
loop_
_entity_poly.entity_id
_entity_poly.type
_entity_poly.pdbx_seq_one_letter_code
_entity_poly.pdbx_strand_id
1 'polypeptide(L)'
;MSLAFTICTLSHLAQAKTMADSLLKYNPEYRVVIGLFDKVNDRDVSSVARYTLVEINDRQIPDFEKLFDRYTPFELSCLAKPYLAKWLLNTYPDVDKLLYFDSDILFFESLKAIEDDLDTHSIVITPHVTQPITTEGLPRLRSFLNAGLYNGGFFALRRCNEALSFLDWWKDRVWHEGYHNFAEGMFVDQLWLNYVPLFYPTALISKNLGYNMAYWNMHEREVTQSKGRFWVNKTAPLLFFHFSGYHLSHPDDLSVHQDRYTFANRPDVKPLYDVYRQALIQNKDPDFRRLPNAYHNPSYFYQKNKALRRVLIAGCRRLLRVLNAS
;
A
#
# COMPACT_ATOMS: atom_id res chain seq x y z
N MET A 1 21.54 -9.03 -5.06
CA MET A 1 21.02 -8.76 -3.70
C MET A 1 19.50 -8.55 -3.78
N SER A 2 18.72 -9.09 -2.83
CA SER A 2 17.27 -8.81 -2.72
C SER A 2 17.05 -7.69 -1.69
N LEU A 3 16.25 -6.69 -2.07
CA LEU A 3 15.92 -5.54 -1.21
C LEU A 3 14.40 -5.41 -1.12
N ALA A 4 13.90 -5.30 0.11
CA ALA A 4 12.52 -4.92 0.37
C ALA A 4 12.48 -3.51 0.97
N PHE A 5 11.41 -2.77 0.69
CA PHE A 5 11.21 -1.47 1.32
C PHE A 5 9.74 -1.18 1.60
N THR A 6 9.53 -0.24 2.51
CA THR A 6 8.22 0.29 2.88
C THR A 6 8.31 1.79 3.09
N ILE A 7 7.15 2.44 3.13
CA ILE A 7 7.05 3.87 3.41
C ILE A 7 6.08 4.05 4.58
N CYS A 8 6.48 4.87 5.54
CA CYS A 8 5.65 5.22 6.68
C CYS A 8 5.89 6.67 7.12
N THR A 9 4.98 7.19 7.93
CA THR A 9 5.25 8.34 8.78
C THR A 9 5.75 7.87 10.15
N LEU A 10 6.18 8.78 11.03
CA LEU A 10 6.56 8.38 12.39
C LEU A 10 5.41 7.71 13.15
N SER A 11 4.17 8.13 12.89
CA SER A 11 2.99 7.54 13.52
C SER A 11 2.67 6.11 13.07
N HIS A 12 3.35 5.62 12.04
CA HIS A 12 3.22 4.26 11.51
C HIS A 12 4.55 3.49 11.60
N LEU A 13 5.56 4.01 12.31
CA LEU A 13 6.88 3.38 12.40
C LEU A 13 6.83 1.99 13.05
N ALA A 14 5.97 1.80 14.05
CA ALA A 14 5.76 0.50 14.67
C ALA A 14 5.14 -0.54 13.70
N GLN A 15 4.27 -0.10 12.79
CA GLN A 15 3.75 -0.96 11.73
C GLN A 15 4.86 -1.33 10.74
N ALA A 16 5.64 -0.34 10.27
CA ALA A 16 6.78 -0.59 9.37
C ALA A 16 7.81 -1.55 10.00
N LYS A 17 8.08 -1.40 11.29
CA LYS A 17 8.90 -2.34 12.06
C LYS A 17 8.28 -3.74 12.11
N THR A 18 6.98 -3.84 12.39
CA THR A 18 6.24 -5.12 12.43
C THR A 18 6.29 -5.85 11.09
N MET A 19 6.09 -5.12 9.99
CA MET A 19 6.25 -5.65 8.63
C MET A 19 7.68 -6.16 8.42
N ALA A 20 8.69 -5.32 8.70
CA ALA A 20 10.10 -5.66 8.50
C ALA A 20 10.58 -6.86 9.36
N ASP A 21 10.17 -6.91 10.64
CA ASP A 21 10.48 -8.02 11.55
C ASP A 21 9.92 -9.34 11.01
N SER A 22 8.66 -9.32 10.57
CA SER A 22 8.01 -10.51 10.01
C SER A 22 8.60 -10.93 8.67
N LEU A 23 9.01 -9.97 7.82
CA LEU A 23 9.70 -10.27 6.56
C LEU A 23 11.02 -10.99 6.82
N LEU A 24 11.87 -10.45 7.69
CA LEU A 24 13.19 -11.03 8.00
C LEU A 24 13.11 -12.35 8.76
N LYS A 25 11.99 -12.63 9.43
CA LYS A 25 11.76 -13.94 10.05
C LYS A 25 11.75 -15.07 9.01
N TYR A 26 11.19 -14.82 7.82
CA TYR A 26 11.09 -15.82 6.76
C TYR A 26 12.13 -15.65 5.64
N ASN A 27 12.80 -14.50 5.59
CA ASN A 27 13.74 -14.12 4.53
C ASN A 27 14.96 -13.40 5.14
N PRO A 28 15.78 -14.10 5.95
CA PRO A 28 16.87 -13.49 6.73
C PRO A 28 17.95 -12.82 5.87
N GLU A 29 18.04 -13.16 4.59
CA GLU A 29 18.97 -12.62 3.60
C GLU A 29 18.55 -11.25 3.03
N TYR A 30 17.30 -10.82 3.26
CA TYR A 30 16.82 -9.56 2.72
C TYR A 30 17.45 -8.35 3.43
N ARG A 31 17.78 -7.33 2.65
CA ARG A 31 17.96 -5.98 3.18
C ARG A 31 16.61 -5.27 3.20
N VAL A 32 16.28 -4.62 4.32
CA VAL A 32 15.06 -3.83 4.45
C VAL A 32 15.36 -2.34 4.61
N VAL A 33 14.69 -1.52 3.80
CA VAL A 33 14.70 -0.07 3.89
C VAL A 33 13.35 0.44 4.38
N ILE A 34 13.35 1.31 5.39
CA ILE A 34 12.16 2.03 5.85
C ILE A 34 12.29 3.47 5.35
N GLY A 35 11.45 3.85 4.39
CA GLY A 35 11.31 5.22 3.92
C GLY A 35 10.41 6.02 4.87
N LEU A 36 10.97 6.98 5.57
CA LEU A 36 10.23 7.84 6.48
C LEU A 36 9.80 9.12 5.76
N PHE A 37 8.51 9.24 5.44
CA PHE A 37 7.91 10.50 4.99
C PHE A 37 7.58 11.38 6.20
N ASP A 38 8.61 11.68 6.99
CA ASP A 38 8.53 12.43 8.24
C ASP A 38 9.94 12.90 8.61
N LYS A 39 10.09 13.52 9.78
CA LYS A 39 11.40 13.82 10.38
C LYS A 39 11.53 13.15 11.74
N VAL A 40 12.64 12.47 11.97
CA VAL A 40 12.99 11.85 13.26
C VAL A 40 12.98 12.90 14.37
N ASN A 41 13.49 14.13 14.12
CA ASN A 41 13.49 15.25 15.08
C ASN A 41 13.99 14.83 16.48
N ASP A 42 15.18 14.23 16.55
CA ASP A 42 15.83 13.72 17.77
C ASP A 42 15.05 12.66 18.56
N ARG A 43 13.98 12.10 17.98
CA ARG A 43 13.24 11.00 18.60
C ARG A 43 14.05 9.71 18.60
N ASP A 44 13.85 8.90 19.62
CA ASP A 44 14.44 7.58 19.70
C ASP A 44 13.83 6.64 18.64
N VAL A 45 14.63 6.31 17.63
CA VAL A 45 14.34 5.33 16.58
C VAL A 45 15.27 4.11 16.68
N SER A 46 15.90 3.89 17.83
CA SER A 46 16.81 2.75 18.06
C SER A 46 16.14 1.39 17.84
N SER A 47 14.82 1.32 18.05
CA SER A 47 14.01 0.12 17.80
C SER A 47 14.06 -0.37 16.35
N VAL A 48 14.37 0.50 15.39
CA VAL A 48 14.51 0.18 13.95
C VAL A 48 15.96 0.24 13.46
N ALA A 49 16.95 0.34 14.35
CA ALA A 49 18.37 0.46 13.99
C ALA A 49 18.93 -0.73 13.20
N ARG A 50 18.27 -1.89 13.25
CA ARG A 50 18.59 -3.06 12.40
C ARG A 50 18.32 -2.79 10.91
N TYR A 51 17.44 -1.83 10.59
CA TYR A 51 17.01 -1.50 9.24
C TYR A 51 17.70 -0.26 8.72
N THR A 52 17.73 -0.09 7.39
CA THR A 52 18.15 1.19 6.80
C THR A 52 16.97 2.15 6.86
N LEU A 53 17.01 3.14 7.76
CA LEU A 53 16.03 4.23 7.81
C LEU A 53 16.43 5.36 6.86
N VAL A 54 15.54 5.78 5.97
CA VAL A 54 15.77 6.88 5.01
C VAL A 54 14.68 7.92 5.19
N GLU A 55 15.04 9.10 5.71
CA GLU A 55 14.15 10.26 5.66
C GLU A 55 13.99 10.71 4.21
N ILE A 56 12.75 10.70 3.72
CA ILE A 56 12.43 11.10 2.35
C ILE A 56 12.49 12.63 2.27
N ASN A 57 13.32 13.13 1.36
CA ASN A 57 13.52 14.56 1.12
C ASN A 57 13.81 14.84 -0.38
N ASP A 58 14.36 16.02 -0.66
CA ASP A 58 14.70 16.50 -2.00
C ASP A 58 15.69 15.62 -2.77
N ARG A 59 16.46 14.76 -2.08
CA ARG A 59 17.35 13.77 -2.71
C ARG A 59 16.60 12.64 -3.39
N GLN A 60 15.45 12.23 -2.85
CA GLN A 60 14.61 11.19 -3.44
C GLN A 60 13.56 11.77 -4.36
N ILE A 61 13.01 12.93 -4.00
CA ILE A 61 11.89 13.57 -4.69
C ILE A 61 12.26 15.01 -5.03
N PRO A 62 12.63 15.31 -6.30
CA PRO A 62 12.91 16.68 -6.72
C PRO A 62 11.73 17.61 -6.42
N ASP A 63 12.02 18.88 -6.12
CA ASP A 63 11.01 19.88 -5.77
C ASP A 63 10.11 19.47 -4.58
N PHE A 64 10.64 18.66 -3.65
CA PHE A 64 9.94 18.06 -2.51
C PHE A 64 8.99 19.01 -1.78
N GLU A 65 9.46 20.21 -1.44
CA GLU A 65 8.69 21.22 -0.70
C GLU A 65 7.40 21.65 -1.43
N LYS A 66 7.39 21.64 -2.78
CA LYS A 66 6.19 21.98 -3.57
C LYS A 66 5.05 20.98 -3.37
N LEU A 67 5.34 19.79 -2.87
CA LEU A 67 4.32 18.76 -2.64
C LEU A 67 3.45 19.07 -1.42
N PHE A 68 3.96 19.82 -0.44
CA PHE A 68 3.25 20.11 0.81
C PHE A 68 2.05 21.04 0.64
N ASP A 69 2.04 21.83 -0.43
CA ASP A 69 0.89 22.66 -0.80
C ASP A 69 -0.14 21.89 -1.66
N ARG A 70 0.27 20.75 -2.22
CA ARG A 70 -0.48 20.01 -3.24
C ARG A 70 -1.13 18.73 -2.72
N TYR A 71 -0.52 18.06 -1.75
CA TYR A 71 -0.95 16.74 -1.30
C TYR A 71 -1.09 16.66 0.22
N THR A 72 -2.05 15.84 0.66
CA THR A 72 -2.20 15.42 2.05
C THR A 72 -1.11 14.42 2.46
N PRO A 73 -0.82 14.21 3.75
CA PRO A 73 0.16 13.22 4.20
C PRO A 73 -0.08 11.79 3.67
N PHE A 74 -1.34 11.40 3.50
CA PHE A 74 -1.70 10.12 2.89
C PHE A 74 -1.29 10.06 1.42
N GLU A 75 -1.70 11.06 0.62
CA GLU A 75 -1.33 11.14 -0.81
C GLU A 75 0.20 11.25 -1.00
N LEU A 76 0.89 11.97 -0.11
CA LEU A 76 2.35 12.09 -0.11
C LEU A 76 3.06 10.75 0.11
N SER A 77 2.59 9.96 1.07
CA SER A 77 3.14 8.63 1.36
C SER A 77 2.97 7.69 0.16
N CYS A 78 1.80 7.75 -0.49
CA CYS A 78 1.52 7.04 -1.73
C CYS A 78 2.41 7.49 -2.89
N LEU A 79 2.52 8.81 -3.12
CA LEU A 79 3.33 9.41 -4.18
C LEU A 79 4.81 9.01 -4.06
N ALA A 80 5.32 8.86 -2.84
CA ALA A 80 6.72 8.57 -2.61
C ALA A 80 7.17 7.17 -3.06
N LYS A 81 6.25 6.21 -3.26
CA LYS A 81 6.56 4.81 -3.63
C LYS A 81 7.44 4.69 -4.89
N PRO A 82 7.03 5.21 -6.06
CA PRO A 82 7.84 5.11 -7.28
C PRO A 82 9.15 5.92 -7.21
N TYR A 83 9.17 7.03 -6.47
CA TYR A 83 10.39 7.83 -6.28
C TYR A 83 11.44 7.09 -5.45
N LEU A 84 11.03 6.56 -4.29
CA LEU A 84 11.92 5.80 -3.43
C LEU A 84 12.39 4.51 -4.12
N ALA A 85 11.51 3.82 -4.85
CA ALA A 85 11.90 2.64 -5.64
C ALA A 85 13.01 2.96 -6.64
N LYS A 86 12.86 4.04 -7.43
CA LYS A 86 13.86 4.46 -8.41
C LYS A 86 15.17 4.87 -7.73
N TRP A 87 15.08 5.63 -6.63
CA TRP A 87 16.26 6.05 -5.87
C TRP A 87 17.02 4.85 -5.29
N LEU A 88 16.31 3.84 -4.77
CA LEU A 88 16.92 2.60 -4.24
C LEU A 88 17.64 1.81 -5.33
N LEU A 89 17.03 1.65 -6.52
CA LEU A 89 17.69 0.99 -7.64
C LEU A 89 18.96 1.74 -8.10
N ASN A 90 18.96 3.07 -8.04
CA ASN A 90 20.15 3.86 -8.38
C ASN A 90 21.23 3.78 -7.29
N THR A 91 20.82 3.76 -6.01
CA THR A 91 21.72 3.74 -4.85
C THR A 91 22.40 2.39 -4.67
N TYR A 92 21.68 1.30 -4.97
CA TYR A 92 22.17 -0.07 -4.82
C TYR A 92 22.19 -0.77 -6.18
N PRO A 93 23.25 -0.61 -6.99
CA PRO A 93 23.32 -1.18 -8.35
C PRO A 93 23.24 -2.71 -8.36
N ASP A 94 23.68 -3.37 -7.29
CA ASP A 94 23.66 -4.84 -7.15
C ASP A 94 22.28 -5.41 -6.73
N VAL A 95 21.27 -4.55 -6.54
CA VAL A 95 19.88 -4.97 -6.34
C VAL A 95 19.30 -5.36 -7.68
N ASP A 96 19.01 -6.64 -7.84
CA ASP A 96 18.33 -7.17 -9.02
C ASP A 96 16.80 -7.24 -8.81
N LYS A 97 16.36 -7.62 -7.60
CA LYS A 97 14.95 -7.72 -7.24
C LYS A 97 14.63 -6.72 -6.13
N LEU A 98 13.67 -5.83 -6.39
CA LEU A 98 13.20 -4.81 -5.47
C LEU A 98 11.71 -5.04 -5.17
N LEU A 99 11.37 -5.19 -3.89
CA LEU A 99 9.99 -5.45 -3.46
C LEU A 99 9.48 -4.33 -2.56
N TYR A 100 8.27 -3.86 -2.82
CA TYR A 100 7.57 -2.90 -1.98
C TYR A 100 6.42 -3.58 -1.22
N PHE A 101 6.28 -3.21 0.05
CA PHE A 101 5.14 -3.61 0.88
C PHE A 101 4.66 -2.41 1.72
N ASP A 102 3.35 -2.20 1.80
CA ASP A 102 2.78 -1.25 2.76
C ASP A 102 3.13 -1.66 4.21
N SER A 103 3.22 -0.67 5.11
CA SER A 103 3.68 -0.89 6.48
C SER A 103 2.73 -1.74 7.33
N ASP A 104 1.48 -1.89 6.92
CA ASP A 104 0.43 -2.65 7.61
C ASP A 104 0.28 -4.09 7.06
N ILE A 105 1.35 -4.63 6.48
CA ILE A 105 1.46 -6.02 6.04
C ILE A 105 2.20 -6.88 7.08
N LEU A 106 1.77 -8.13 7.25
CA LEU A 106 2.50 -9.14 8.03
C LEU A 106 2.78 -10.39 7.17
N PHE A 107 4.01 -10.91 7.26
CA PHE A 107 4.44 -12.12 6.56
C PHE A 107 4.25 -13.38 7.40
N PHE A 108 3.93 -14.48 6.71
CA PHE A 108 3.70 -15.81 7.26
C PHE A 108 4.51 -16.90 6.54
N GLU A 109 5.21 -16.56 5.45
CA GLU A 109 6.03 -17.49 4.68
C GLU A 109 7.14 -16.76 3.87
N SER A 110 8.07 -17.52 3.30
CA SER A 110 9.14 -17.03 2.42
C SER A 110 8.60 -16.36 1.14
N LEU A 111 9.32 -15.34 0.66
CA LEU A 111 9.08 -14.60 -0.59
C LEU A 111 9.60 -15.32 -1.84
N LYS A 112 10.16 -16.53 -1.71
CA LYS A 112 10.73 -17.28 -2.83
C LYS A 112 9.79 -17.36 -4.04
N ALA A 113 8.49 -17.54 -3.84
CA ALA A 113 7.54 -17.57 -4.95
C ALA A 113 7.50 -16.24 -5.75
N ILE A 114 7.66 -15.09 -5.07
CA ILE A 114 7.72 -13.77 -5.73
C ILE A 114 9.06 -13.62 -6.45
N GLU A 115 10.13 -14.14 -5.86
CA GLU A 115 11.44 -14.16 -6.52
C GLU A 115 11.43 -14.99 -7.79
N ASP A 116 10.79 -16.16 -7.75
CA ASP A 116 10.63 -17.03 -8.91
C ASP A 116 9.77 -16.34 -9.99
N ASP A 117 8.71 -15.62 -9.61
CA ASP A 117 7.92 -14.78 -10.54
C ASP A 117 8.81 -13.72 -11.23
N LEU A 118 9.71 -13.08 -10.47
CA LEU A 118 10.63 -12.05 -10.98
C LEU A 118 11.76 -12.60 -11.85
N ASP A 119 12.07 -13.89 -11.81
CA ASP A 119 13.09 -14.47 -12.70
C ASP A 119 12.68 -14.37 -14.18
N THR A 120 11.38 -14.33 -14.46
CA THR A 120 10.85 -14.22 -15.83
C THR A 120 10.10 -12.92 -16.11
N HIS A 121 9.58 -12.23 -15.09
CA HIS A 121 8.75 -11.04 -15.26
C HIS A 121 9.42 -9.75 -14.78
N SER A 122 9.13 -8.62 -15.43
CA SER A 122 9.70 -7.31 -15.07
C SER A 122 9.06 -6.71 -13.81
N ILE A 123 7.74 -6.89 -13.66
CA ILE A 123 6.88 -6.27 -12.67
C ILE A 123 5.92 -7.34 -12.18
N VAL A 124 5.70 -7.44 -10.87
CA VAL A 124 4.65 -8.28 -10.29
C VAL A 124 3.73 -7.40 -9.48
N ILE A 125 2.43 -7.49 -9.78
CA ILE A 125 1.35 -6.83 -9.05
C ILE A 125 0.23 -7.83 -8.76
N THR A 126 -0.59 -7.53 -7.76
CA THR A 126 -1.72 -8.39 -7.36
C THR A 126 -3.05 -7.67 -7.56
N PRO A 127 -4.07 -8.32 -8.13
CA PRO A 127 -5.42 -7.78 -8.15
C PRO A 127 -5.99 -7.75 -6.72
N HIS A 128 -6.95 -6.86 -6.45
CA HIS A 128 -7.73 -6.95 -5.21
C HIS A 128 -8.48 -8.29 -5.18
N VAL A 129 -9.17 -8.65 -6.25
CA VAL A 129 -9.99 -9.88 -6.33
C VAL A 129 -9.77 -10.61 -7.64
N THR A 130 -9.93 -11.94 -7.64
CA THR A 130 -9.80 -12.78 -8.84
C THR A 130 -11.12 -13.42 -9.29
N GLN A 131 -12.14 -13.35 -8.45
CA GLN A 131 -13.48 -13.87 -8.64
C GLN A 131 -14.53 -12.77 -8.38
N PRO A 132 -15.69 -12.85 -9.04
CA PRO A 132 -16.79 -11.91 -8.82
C PRO A 132 -17.21 -11.83 -7.34
N ILE A 133 -17.58 -10.63 -6.88
CA ILE A 133 -18.25 -10.43 -5.59
C ILE A 133 -19.76 -10.47 -5.85
N THR A 134 -20.45 -11.46 -5.29
CA THR A 134 -21.91 -11.64 -5.43
C THR A 134 -22.70 -11.24 -4.19
N THR A 135 -22.02 -11.01 -3.06
CA THR A 135 -22.64 -10.62 -1.79
C THR A 135 -22.78 -9.10 -1.68
N GLU A 136 -23.79 -8.65 -0.93
CA GLU A 136 -23.93 -7.25 -0.54
C GLU A 136 -22.82 -6.78 0.42
N GLY A 137 -22.71 -5.46 0.60
CA GLY A 137 -21.68 -4.80 1.43
C GLY A 137 -20.55 -4.15 0.62
N LEU A 138 -19.56 -3.62 1.32
CA LEU A 138 -18.39 -2.91 0.80
C LEU A 138 -17.09 -3.69 1.11
N PRO A 139 -16.03 -3.51 0.29
CA PRO A 139 -16.03 -2.86 -1.02
C PRO A 139 -16.81 -3.68 -2.06
N ARG A 140 -17.38 -3.00 -3.06
CA ARG A 140 -18.02 -3.61 -4.24
C ARG A 140 -17.10 -3.53 -5.45
N LEU A 141 -17.40 -4.23 -6.54
CA LEU A 141 -16.60 -4.15 -7.77
C LEU A 141 -16.39 -2.70 -8.27
N ARG A 142 -17.41 -1.84 -8.13
CA ARG A 142 -17.29 -0.40 -8.46
C ARG A 142 -16.26 0.33 -7.59
N SER A 143 -16.04 -0.11 -6.35
CA SER A 143 -15.00 0.47 -5.49
C SER A 143 -13.61 0.30 -6.12
N PHE A 144 -13.36 -0.84 -6.77
CA PHE A 144 -12.09 -1.10 -7.48
C PHE A 144 -11.95 -0.31 -8.77
N LEU A 145 -13.05 0.07 -9.43
CA LEU A 145 -12.98 1.00 -10.58
C LEU A 145 -12.49 2.39 -10.16
N ASN A 146 -12.81 2.81 -8.93
CA ASN A 146 -12.37 4.09 -8.38
C ASN A 146 -10.97 4.02 -7.76
N ALA A 147 -10.68 2.94 -7.03
CA ALA A 147 -9.44 2.82 -6.25
C ALA A 147 -8.30 2.08 -6.97
N GLY A 148 -8.60 1.35 -8.04
CA GLY A 148 -7.65 0.48 -8.74
C GLY A 148 -8.08 -0.99 -8.69
N LEU A 149 -7.93 -1.69 -9.82
CA LEU A 149 -8.16 -3.13 -9.93
C LEU A 149 -7.06 -3.90 -9.20
N TYR A 150 -5.85 -3.35 -9.20
CA TYR A 150 -4.68 -3.86 -8.50
C TYR A 150 -4.47 -3.10 -7.19
N ASN A 151 -4.00 -3.81 -6.17
CA ASN A 151 -3.68 -3.21 -4.88
C ASN A 151 -2.23 -2.71 -4.88
N GLY A 152 -2.02 -1.45 -4.52
CA GLY A 152 -0.74 -0.76 -4.50
C GLY A 152 0.03 -0.94 -3.19
N GLY A 153 -0.51 -1.75 -2.27
CA GLY A 153 0.21 -2.16 -1.07
C GLY A 153 1.29 -3.20 -1.31
N PHE A 154 1.35 -3.74 -2.53
CA PHE A 154 2.43 -4.62 -2.96
C PHE A 154 2.76 -4.38 -4.44
N PHE A 155 4.06 -4.29 -4.74
CA PHE A 155 4.59 -4.52 -6.08
C PHE A 155 6.02 -5.04 -5.98
N ALA A 156 6.44 -5.78 -6.99
CA ALA A 156 7.81 -6.27 -7.09
C ALA A 156 8.40 -5.95 -8.47
N LEU A 157 9.68 -5.65 -8.54
CA LEU A 157 10.38 -5.24 -9.75
C LEU A 157 11.67 -6.03 -9.91
N ARG A 158 11.91 -6.52 -11.13
CA ARG A 158 13.23 -6.96 -11.57
C ARG A 158 13.91 -5.77 -12.24
N ARG A 159 15.17 -5.52 -11.93
CA ARG A 159 15.98 -4.49 -12.58
C ARG A 159 16.09 -4.79 -14.07
N CYS A 160 15.35 -4.05 -14.86
CA CYS A 160 15.40 -4.09 -16.32
C CYS A 160 14.87 -2.78 -16.88
N ASN A 161 15.08 -2.55 -18.18
CA ASN A 161 14.62 -1.33 -18.85
C ASN A 161 13.10 -1.12 -18.73
N GLU A 162 12.32 -2.21 -18.78
CA GLU A 162 10.86 -2.14 -18.66
C GLU A 162 10.43 -1.64 -17.27
N ALA A 163 10.96 -2.22 -16.19
CA ALA A 163 10.67 -1.77 -14.82
C ALA A 163 11.15 -0.34 -14.56
N LEU A 164 12.30 0.05 -15.13
CA LEU A 164 12.81 1.43 -15.00
C LEU A 164 11.92 2.43 -15.73
N SER A 165 11.44 2.09 -16.93
CA SER A 165 10.49 2.90 -17.69
C SER A 165 9.14 3.01 -16.96
N PHE A 166 8.68 1.92 -16.33
CA PHE A 166 7.49 1.94 -15.48
C PHE A 166 7.61 2.94 -14.34
N LEU A 167 8.73 2.91 -13.61
CA LEU A 167 8.95 3.86 -12.51
C LEU A 167 8.98 5.31 -13.01
N ASP A 168 9.59 5.59 -14.16
CA ASP A 168 9.66 6.95 -14.69
C ASP A 168 8.27 7.47 -15.10
N TRP A 169 7.47 6.64 -15.76
CA TRP A 169 6.07 6.99 -16.07
C TRP A 169 5.22 7.14 -14.80
N TRP A 170 5.34 6.22 -13.84
CA TRP A 170 4.52 6.25 -12.63
C TRP A 170 4.84 7.48 -11.77
N LYS A 171 6.13 7.85 -11.65
CA LYS A 171 6.56 9.10 -10.99
C LYS A 171 5.89 10.33 -11.57
N ASP A 172 5.84 10.42 -12.90
CA ASP A 172 5.20 11.54 -13.60
C ASP A 172 3.69 11.57 -13.31
N ARG A 173 3.00 10.42 -13.38
CA ARG A 173 1.57 10.34 -13.05
C ARG A 173 1.27 10.75 -11.62
N VAL A 174 1.98 10.22 -10.63
CA VAL A 174 1.71 10.59 -9.23
C VAL A 174 2.11 12.03 -8.93
N TRP A 175 3.12 12.56 -9.62
CA TRP A 175 3.50 13.97 -9.48
C TRP A 175 2.43 14.92 -9.97
N HIS A 176 1.72 14.60 -11.04
CA HIS A 176 0.70 15.48 -11.62
C HIS A 176 -0.71 15.17 -11.14
N GLU A 177 -1.01 13.90 -10.89
CA GLU A 177 -2.38 13.37 -10.75
C GLU A 177 -2.52 12.36 -9.59
N GLY A 178 -1.57 12.33 -8.65
CA GLY A 178 -1.59 11.48 -7.44
C GLY A 178 -2.61 11.89 -6.36
N TYR A 179 -3.74 12.50 -6.74
CA TYR A 179 -4.76 13.00 -5.82
C TYR A 179 -5.77 11.92 -5.44
N HIS A 180 -6.32 11.99 -4.24
CA HIS A 180 -7.53 11.31 -3.83
C HIS A 180 -8.74 12.11 -4.33
N ASN A 181 -9.12 11.87 -5.59
CA ASN A 181 -10.22 12.56 -6.23
C ASN A 181 -10.98 11.68 -7.23
N PHE A 182 -11.82 10.78 -6.70
CA PHE A 182 -12.63 9.87 -7.51
C PHE A 182 -13.52 10.56 -8.55
N ALA A 183 -13.96 11.80 -8.32
CA ALA A 183 -14.85 12.50 -9.23
C ALA A 183 -14.19 12.85 -10.58
N GLU A 184 -12.86 12.95 -10.60
CA GLU A 184 -12.05 13.21 -11.79
C GLU A 184 -11.26 11.95 -12.21
N GLY A 185 -11.64 10.76 -11.70
CA GLY A 185 -10.95 9.51 -12.04
C GLY A 185 -9.52 9.42 -11.49
N MET A 186 -9.22 10.07 -10.36
CA MET A 186 -7.91 10.01 -9.72
C MET A 186 -7.99 9.32 -8.36
N PHE A 187 -7.03 8.42 -8.10
CA PHE A 187 -6.81 7.87 -6.77
C PHE A 187 -5.36 7.47 -6.58
N VAL A 188 -4.60 8.41 -6.00
CA VAL A 188 -3.22 8.24 -5.51
C VAL A 188 -2.34 7.47 -6.50
N ASP A 189 -1.43 6.64 -6.00
CA ASP A 189 -0.51 5.81 -6.75
C ASP A 189 -1.20 4.58 -7.37
N GLN A 190 -2.12 3.96 -6.62
CA GLN A 190 -2.70 2.65 -6.92
C GLN A 190 -3.53 2.60 -8.21
N LEU A 191 -4.32 3.63 -8.53
CA LEU A 191 -5.20 3.58 -9.70
C LEU A 191 -4.43 3.46 -11.01
N TRP A 192 -3.23 4.05 -11.07
CA TRP A 192 -2.35 4.00 -12.25
C TRP A 192 -1.86 2.59 -12.58
N LEU A 193 -1.84 1.69 -11.59
CA LEU A 193 -1.45 0.30 -11.83
C LEU A 193 -2.38 -0.41 -12.81
N ASN A 194 -3.61 0.10 -13.03
CA ASN A 194 -4.53 -0.44 -14.04
C ASN A 194 -3.92 -0.51 -15.45
N TYR A 195 -2.98 0.37 -15.76
CA TYR A 195 -2.31 0.44 -17.06
C TYR A 195 -1.10 -0.47 -17.18
N VAL A 196 -0.59 -1.02 -16.07
CA VAL A 196 0.62 -1.87 -16.08
C VAL A 196 0.55 -3.00 -17.12
N PRO A 197 -0.50 -3.85 -17.16
CA PRO A 197 -0.57 -4.93 -18.14
C PRO A 197 -0.78 -4.46 -19.58
N LEU A 198 -1.14 -3.19 -19.79
CA LEU A 198 -1.31 -2.61 -21.13
C LEU A 198 0.01 -2.05 -21.67
N PHE A 199 0.86 -1.50 -20.79
CA PHE A 199 2.08 -0.80 -21.19
C PHE A 199 3.35 -1.64 -21.04
N TYR A 200 3.34 -2.64 -20.15
CA TYR A 200 4.52 -3.43 -19.81
C TYR A 200 4.24 -4.92 -20.06
N PRO A 201 4.52 -5.43 -21.27
CA PRO A 201 4.09 -6.76 -21.71
C PRO A 201 4.72 -7.92 -20.93
N THR A 202 5.83 -7.69 -20.22
CA THR A 202 6.44 -8.73 -19.35
C THR A 202 6.00 -8.61 -17.90
N ALA A 203 5.06 -7.72 -17.58
CA ALA A 203 4.46 -7.63 -16.25
C ALA A 203 3.54 -8.83 -15.96
N LEU A 204 3.59 -9.31 -14.73
CA LEU A 204 2.75 -10.36 -14.21
C LEU A 204 1.65 -9.79 -13.32
N ILE A 205 0.40 -10.10 -13.66
CA ILE A 205 -0.72 -10.02 -12.73
C ILE A 205 -0.76 -11.34 -11.96
N SER A 206 -0.15 -11.39 -10.78
CA SER A 206 -0.08 -12.62 -10.00
C SER A 206 -1.44 -12.92 -9.36
N LYS A 207 -1.99 -14.08 -9.69
CA LYS A 207 -3.24 -14.62 -9.09
C LYS A 207 -2.95 -15.60 -7.94
N ASN A 208 -1.72 -15.59 -7.42
CA ASN A 208 -1.36 -16.45 -6.30
C ASN A 208 -2.22 -16.11 -5.07
N LEU A 209 -3.00 -17.09 -4.59
CA LEU A 209 -3.96 -16.91 -3.49
C LEU A 209 -3.27 -16.54 -2.16
N GLY A 210 -2.01 -16.91 -2.00
CA GLY A 210 -1.20 -16.59 -0.82
C GLY A 210 -0.72 -15.14 -0.75
N TYR A 211 -0.84 -14.38 -1.84
CA TYR A 211 -0.35 -13.00 -1.90
C TYR A 211 -1.48 -12.03 -1.58
N ASN A 212 -1.18 -11.01 -0.79
CA ASN A 212 -2.05 -9.86 -0.59
C ASN A 212 -3.48 -10.24 -0.17
N MET A 213 -3.59 -11.19 0.77
CA MET A 213 -4.88 -11.55 1.35
C MET A 213 -5.34 -10.44 2.30
N ALA A 214 -6.60 -10.04 2.21
CA ALA A 214 -7.17 -8.99 3.05
C ALA A 214 -8.71 -9.03 3.02
N TYR A 215 -9.35 -8.07 3.66
CA TYR A 215 -10.82 -7.98 3.70
C TYR A 215 -11.50 -7.95 2.31
N TRP A 216 -10.83 -7.45 1.27
CA TRP A 216 -11.44 -7.33 -0.06
C TRP A 216 -11.56 -8.66 -0.82
N ASN A 217 -10.76 -9.67 -0.51
CA ASN A 217 -10.77 -11.00 -1.16
C ASN A 217 -11.21 -12.14 -0.26
N MET A 218 -11.71 -11.82 0.93
CA MET A 218 -12.24 -12.80 1.87
C MET A 218 -13.40 -13.64 1.29
N HIS A 219 -14.22 -13.13 0.35
CA HIS A 219 -15.29 -13.94 -0.29
C HIS A 219 -14.77 -15.12 -1.10
N GLU A 220 -13.52 -15.05 -1.58
CA GLU A 220 -12.88 -16.08 -2.42
C GLU A 220 -11.71 -16.79 -1.72
N ARG A 221 -11.38 -16.40 -0.48
CA ARG A 221 -10.22 -16.91 0.27
C ARG A 221 -10.60 -17.26 1.71
N GLU A 222 -10.50 -18.54 2.03
CA GLU A 222 -10.65 -19.11 3.37
C GLU A 222 -9.28 -19.52 3.93
N VAL A 223 -9.03 -19.22 5.20
CA VAL A 223 -7.78 -19.58 5.88
C VAL A 223 -7.94 -20.90 6.61
N THR A 224 -6.94 -21.76 6.51
CA THR A 224 -6.82 -22.96 7.35
C THR A 224 -5.43 -23.03 7.96
N GLN A 225 -5.33 -23.62 9.15
CA GLN A 225 -4.04 -23.85 9.79
C GLN A 225 -3.72 -25.34 9.77
N SER A 226 -2.51 -25.68 9.30
CA SER A 226 -2.02 -27.07 9.28
C SER A 226 -0.52 -27.10 9.54
N LYS A 227 -0.08 -27.93 10.48
CA LYS A 227 1.32 -28.09 10.88
C LYS A 227 2.02 -26.75 11.19
N GLY A 228 1.32 -25.83 11.87
CA GLY A 228 1.86 -24.52 12.25
C GLY A 228 1.95 -23.49 11.11
N ARG A 229 1.45 -23.81 9.91
CA ARG A 229 1.43 -22.91 8.74
C ARG A 229 0.00 -22.53 8.37
N PHE A 230 -0.17 -21.34 7.80
CA PHE A 230 -1.44 -20.87 7.27
C PHE A 230 -1.55 -21.17 5.77
N TRP A 231 -2.72 -21.60 5.35
CA TRP A 231 -3.03 -21.98 3.99
C TRP A 231 -4.29 -21.27 3.52
N VAL A 232 -4.29 -20.77 2.29
CA VAL A 232 -5.44 -20.19 1.61
C VAL A 232 -6.10 -21.25 0.75
N ASN A 233 -7.39 -21.47 0.95
CA ASN A 233 -8.21 -22.47 0.26
C ASN A 233 -7.61 -23.89 0.28
N LYS A 234 -6.77 -24.22 1.28
CA LYS A 234 -6.03 -25.48 1.42
C LYS A 234 -5.07 -25.81 0.27
N THR A 235 -4.83 -24.88 -0.66
CA THR A 235 -4.05 -25.12 -1.88
C THR A 235 -2.77 -24.30 -1.97
N ALA A 236 -2.75 -23.09 -1.40
CA ALA A 236 -1.59 -22.21 -1.40
C ALA A 236 -1.18 -21.82 0.03
N PRO A 237 0.12 -21.75 0.36
CA PRO A 237 0.54 -21.16 1.63
C PRO A 237 0.16 -19.68 1.66
N LEU A 238 -0.27 -19.16 2.82
CA LEU A 238 -0.43 -17.73 3.02
C LEU A 238 0.96 -17.10 3.15
N LEU A 239 1.36 -16.24 2.20
CA LEU A 239 2.64 -15.54 2.27
C LEU A 239 2.52 -14.27 3.11
N PHE A 240 1.53 -13.44 2.80
CA PHE A 240 1.32 -12.20 3.55
C PHE A 240 -0.14 -11.76 3.55
N PHE A 241 -0.52 -11.14 4.67
CA PHE A 241 -1.85 -10.57 4.88
C PHE A 241 -1.72 -9.05 5.02
N HIS A 242 -2.60 -8.30 4.36
CA HIS A 242 -2.64 -6.85 4.40
C HIS A 242 -3.75 -6.38 5.36
N PHE A 243 -3.36 -5.85 6.51
CA PHE A 243 -4.27 -5.41 7.58
C PHE A 243 -4.78 -3.97 7.36
N SER A 244 -5.06 -3.62 6.11
CA SER A 244 -5.46 -2.27 5.72
C SER A 244 -6.70 -1.81 6.48
N GLY A 245 -6.56 -0.70 7.21
CA GLY A 245 -7.62 -0.11 8.02
C GLY A 245 -7.89 -0.78 9.37
N TYR A 246 -7.02 -1.68 9.85
CA TYR A 246 -7.10 -2.23 11.21
C TYR A 246 -6.64 -1.23 12.27
N HIS A 247 -7.34 -1.18 13.41
CA HIS A 247 -6.99 -0.29 14.53
C HIS A 247 -6.99 -1.02 15.86
N LEU A 248 -5.91 -0.86 16.64
CA LEU A 248 -5.80 -1.42 18.00
C LEU A 248 -6.88 -0.90 18.96
N SER A 249 -7.43 0.28 18.72
CA SER A 249 -8.51 0.88 19.52
C SER A 249 -9.88 0.23 19.27
N HIS A 250 -10.03 -0.49 18.16
CA HIS A 250 -11.25 -1.22 17.78
C HIS A 250 -10.87 -2.65 17.42
N PRO A 251 -10.38 -3.45 18.41
CA PRO A 251 -9.70 -4.72 18.14
C PRO A 251 -10.62 -5.80 17.54
N ASP A 252 -11.94 -5.64 17.68
CA ASP A 252 -12.96 -6.56 17.17
C ASP A 252 -13.37 -6.24 15.71
N ASP A 253 -12.95 -5.09 15.17
CA ASP A 253 -13.21 -4.70 13.78
C ASP A 253 -12.06 -5.15 12.87
N LEU A 254 -12.40 -5.84 11.77
CA LEU A 254 -11.41 -6.33 10.80
C LEU A 254 -10.76 -5.19 10.00
N SER A 255 -11.52 -4.15 9.67
CA SER A 255 -11.06 -2.96 8.94
C SER A 255 -12.15 -1.90 8.92
N VAL A 256 -11.77 -0.62 8.98
CA VAL A 256 -12.69 0.52 8.77
C VAL A 256 -13.17 0.69 7.32
N HIS A 257 -12.66 -0.12 6.38
CA HIS A 257 -12.96 -0.01 4.95
C HIS A 257 -13.96 -1.04 4.43
N GLN A 258 -14.61 -1.79 5.32
CA GLN A 258 -15.51 -2.89 4.97
C GLN A 258 -16.64 -3.07 6.00
N ASP A 259 -17.72 -3.71 5.59
CA ASP A 259 -18.89 -4.02 6.43
C ASP A 259 -19.42 -5.45 6.21
N ARG A 260 -18.67 -6.32 5.52
CA ARG A 260 -19.08 -7.68 5.16
C ARG A 260 -18.72 -8.73 6.21
N TYR A 261 -17.60 -8.54 6.88
CA TYR A 261 -16.97 -9.56 7.70
C TYR A 261 -16.82 -9.10 9.15
N THR A 262 -16.95 -10.06 10.05
CA THR A 262 -16.66 -9.96 11.49
C THR A 262 -15.93 -11.23 11.91
N PHE A 263 -15.30 -11.24 13.07
CA PHE A 263 -14.70 -12.49 13.60
C PHE A 263 -15.74 -13.60 13.85
N ALA A 264 -17.03 -13.27 13.98
CA ALA A 264 -18.09 -14.25 14.14
C ALA A 264 -18.41 -15.00 12.83
N ASN A 265 -18.43 -14.29 11.69
CA ASN A 265 -18.70 -14.92 10.38
C ASN A 265 -17.42 -15.34 9.63
N ARG A 266 -16.25 -14.87 10.07
CA ARG A 266 -14.92 -15.25 9.59
C ARG A 266 -13.98 -15.60 10.76
N PRO A 267 -14.28 -16.65 11.53
CA PRO A 267 -13.44 -17.07 12.64
C PRO A 267 -12.07 -17.56 12.17
N ASP A 268 -11.95 -18.00 10.92
CA ASP A 268 -10.73 -18.51 10.31
C ASP A 268 -9.60 -17.48 10.21
N VAL A 269 -9.91 -16.18 10.09
CA VAL A 269 -8.89 -15.13 10.03
C VAL A 269 -8.49 -14.59 11.41
N LYS A 270 -9.26 -14.89 12.46
CA LYS A 270 -8.98 -14.38 13.81
C LYS A 270 -7.55 -14.67 14.29
N PRO A 271 -6.97 -15.87 14.09
CA PRO A 271 -5.59 -16.13 14.50
C PRO A 271 -4.57 -15.20 13.83
N LEU A 272 -4.80 -14.77 12.58
CA LEU A 272 -3.90 -13.84 11.88
C LEU A 272 -3.94 -12.45 12.53
N TYR A 273 -5.13 -11.98 12.88
CA TYR A 273 -5.33 -10.70 13.56
C TYR A 273 -4.78 -10.71 14.98
N ASP A 274 -4.93 -11.82 15.72
CA ASP A 274 -4.34 -11.97 17.06
C ASP A 274 -2.81 -11.85 17.00
N VAL A 275 -2.17 -12.48 16.00
CA VAL A 275 -0.72 -12.38 15.77
C VAL A 275 -0.31 -10.93 15.44
N TYR A 276 -1.01 -10.27 14.51
CA TYR A 276 -0.68 -8.90 14.12
C TYR A 276 -0.87 -7.91 15.29
N ARG A 277 -1.99 -8.02 16.01
CA ARG A 277 -2.27 -7.22 17.22
C ARG A 277 -1.17 -7.35 18.24
N GLN A 278 -0.74 -8.58 18.54
CA GLN A 278 0.32 -8.83 19.50
C GLN A 278 1.66 -8.21 19.07
N ALA A 279 1.99 -8.30 17.78
CA ALA A 279 3.20 -7.69 17.22
C ALA A 279 3.18 -6.16 17.32
N LEU A 280 2.04 -5.52 17.02
CA LEU A 280 1.90 -4.06 17.16
C LEU A 280 2.05 -3.59 18.62
N ILE A 281 1.48 -4.33 19.58
CA ILE A 281 1.63 -4.03 21.01
C ILE A 281 3.11 -4.16 21.43
N GLN A 282 3.78 -5.24 21.03
CA GLN A 282 5.20 -5.45 21.32
C GLN A 282 6.09 -4.36 20.71
N ASN A 283 5.74 -3.89 19.52
CA ASN A 283 6.42 -2.79 18.83
C ASN A 283 5.97 -1.39 19.27
N LYS A 284 5.16 -1.30 20.33
CA LYS A 284 4.71 -0.05 20.96
C LYS A 284 3.97 0.89 19.99
N ASP A 285 3.15 0.33 19.10
CA ASP A 285 2.35 1.11 18.15
C ASP A 285 1.54 2.26 18.79
N PRO A 286 0.88 2.08 19.95
CA PRO A 286 0.15 3.17 20.61
C PRO A 286 1.01 4.41 20.95
N ASP A 287 2.31 4.23 21.21
CA ASP A 287 3.23 5.32 21.54
C ASP A 287 3.56 6.14 20.28
N PHE A 288 3.80 5.46 19.16
CA PHE A 288 4.06 6.10 17.87
C PHE A 288 2.80 6.76 17.28
N ARG A 289 1.63 6.14 17.42
CA ARG A 289 0.40 6.59 16.76
C ARG A 289 0.00 8.03 17.08
N ARG A 290 0.40 8.54 18.24
CA ARG A 290 0.11 9.88 18.74
C ARG A 290 1.05 10.96 18.18
N LEU A 291 2.10 10.57 17.47
CA LEU A 291 3.11 11.50 16.98
C LEU A 291 2.58 12.29 15.79
N PRO A 292 2.74 13.63 15.78
CA PRO A 292 2.40 14.44 14.62
C PRO A 292 3.39 14.17 13.50
N ASN A 293 2.91 14.26 12.26
CA ASN A 293 3.78 14.26 11.09
C ASN A 293 4.39 15.65 10.89
N ALA A 294 5.71 15.73 10.69
CA ALA A 294 6.45 16.97 10.54
C ALA A 294 6.09 17.76 9.27
N TYR A 295 5.55 17.08 8.25
CA TYR A 295 5.15 17.67 6.98
C TYR A 295 3.64 17.93 6.88
N HIS A 296 2.92 17.83 8.00
CA HIS A 296 1.51 18.14 8.04
C HIS A 296 1.27 19.65 7.86
N ASN A 297 0.75 20.04 6.69
CA ASN A 297 0.32 21.42 6.44
C ASN A 297 -1.21 21.56 6.61
N PRO A 298 -1.71 22.17 7.71
CA PRO A 298 -3.15 22.37 7.93
C PRO A 298 -3.78 23.41 6.97
N SER A 299 -2.97 24.15 6.19
CA SER A 299 -3.47 25.20 5.29
C SER A 299 -3.93 24.72 3.90
N TYR A 300 -3.88 23.40 3.67
CA TYR A 300 -4.22 22.70 2.44
C TYR A 300 -5.47 23.24 1.70
N PHE A 301 -5.22 23.93 0.58
CA PHE A 301 -6.22 24.65 -0.23
C PHE A 301 -7.31 23.75 -0.83
N TYR A 302 -6.95 22.52 -1.23
CA TYR A 302 -7.88 21.59 -1.87
C TYR A 302 -8.96 21.06 -0.89
N GLN A 303 -8.66 20.97 0.42
CA GLN A 303 -9.71 20.73 1.41
C GLN A 303 -10.53 22.00 1.70
N LYS A 304 -9.89 23.18 1.82
CA LYS A 304 -10.57 24.44 2.14
C LYS A 304 -11.73 24.76 1.19
N ASN A 305 -11.62 24.38 -0.10
CA ASN A 305 -12.64 24.69 -1.10
C ASN A 305 -13.36 23.46 -1.66
N LYS A 306 -13.26 22.28 -1.05
CA LYS A 306 -13.98 21.08 -1.52
C LYS A 306 -15.49 21.31 -1.54
N ALA A 307 -16.02 22.03 -0.55
CA ALA A 307 -17.41 22.45 -0.51
C ALA A 307 -17.74 23.49 -1.58
N LEU A 308 -16.93 24.55 -1.72
CA LEU A 308 -17.13 25.62 -2.70
C LEU A 308 -17.09 25.08 -4.14
N ARG A 309 -16.12 24.21 -4.46
CA ARG A 309 -15.99 23.55 -5.75
C ARG A 309 -17.17 22.61 -6.03
N ARG A 310 -17.65 21.85 -5.03
CA ARG A 310 -18.87 21.02 -5.17
C ARG A 310 -20.10 21.89 -5.48
N VAL A 311 -20.23 23.03 -4.81
CA VAL A 311 -21.34 23.98 -5.03
C VAL A 311 -21.25 24.58 -6.44
N LEU A 312 -20.07 25.03 -6.87
CA LEU A 312 -19.86 25.56 -8.23
C LEU A 312 -20.15 24.53 -9.31
N ILE A 313 -19.63 23.30 -9.18
CA ILE A 313 -19.88 22.21 -10.13
C ILE A 313 -21.36 21.83 -10.17
N ALA A 314 -22.02 21.72 -9.01
CA ALA A 314 -23.46 21.45 -8.94
C ALA A 314 -24.29 22.58 -9.58
N GLY A 315 -23.90 23.85 -9.33
CA GLY A 315 -24.51 25.03 -9.94
C GLY A 315 -24.38 25.03 -11.47
N CYS A 316 -23.18 24.82 -12.00
CA CYS A 316 -22.93 24.73 -13.45
C CYS A 316 -23.69 23.56 -14.09
N ARG A 317 -23.74 22.38 -13.45
CA ARG A 317 -24.52 21.23 -13.96
C ARG A 317 -26.01 21.51 -13.98
N ARG A 318 -26.54 22.24 -13.00
CA ARG A 318 -27.94 22.65 -12.97
C ARG A 318 -28.26 23.64 -14.09
N LEU A 319 -27.35 24.61 -14.33
CA LEU A 319 -27.45 25.57 -15.42
C LEU A 319 -27.41 24.89 -16.79
N LEU A 320 -26.47 23.96 -17.01
CA LEU A 320 -26.38 23.17 -18.25
C LEU A 320 -27.63 22.34 -18.53
N ARG A 321 -28.29 21.79 -17.49
CA ARG A 321 -29.57 21.09 -17.66
C ARG A 321 -30.71 22.00 -18.08
N VAL A 322 -30.74 23.24 -17.58
CA VAL A 322 -31.75 24.23 -17.97
C VAL A 322 -31.52 24.67 -19.43
N LEU A 323 -30.27 24.92 -19.80
CA LEU A 323 -29.90 25.31 -21.16
C LEU A 323 -30.15 24.21 -22.20
N ASN A 324 -29.96 22.93 -21.84
CA ASN A 324 -30.23 21.80 -22.73
C ASN A 324 -31.70 21.35 -22.74
N ALA A 325 -32.54 21.92 -21.88
CA ALA A 325 -34.00 21.70 -21.86
C ALA A 325 -34.76 22.84 -22.55
N SER A 326 -34.02 23.83 -23.08
CA SER A 326 -34.49 24.90 -23.96
C SER A 326 -34.21 24.51 -25.41
#